data_AF-A0A3S4Y2Q0-F1
#
_entry.id   AF-A0A3S4Y2Q0-F1
#
_cell.length_a   1.000
_cell.length_b   1.000
_cell.length_c   1.000
_cell.angle_alpha   90.00
_cell.angle_beta   90.00
_cell.angle_gamma   90.00
#
_symmetry.space_group_name_H-M   'P 1'
#
loop_
_entity.id
_entity.type
_entity.pdbx_description
1 polymer ?
#
loop_
_entity_poly.entity_id
_entity_poly.type
_entity_poly.pdbx_seq_one_letter_code
_entity_poly.pdbx_strand_id
1 'polypeptide(L)' 'MGFLTGKRILVTGLASNRSIAYGIAKSMKEQGAELAFTYLNENYNRV' A
#
# COMPACT_ATOMS: atom_id res chain seq x y z
N MET A 1 3.21 -9.10 17.98
CA MET A 1 3.66 -7.80 17.44
C MET A 1 4.16 -8.06 16.02
N GLY A 2 3.62 -7.38 15.01
CA GLY A 2 3.95 -7.65 13.60
C GLY A 2 5.36 -7.18 13.25
N PHE A 3 6.01 -7.83 12.27
CA PHE A 3 7.42 -7.57 11.91
C PHE A 3 7.69 -6.10 11.52
N LEU A 4 6.69 -5.41 10.96
CA LEU A 4 6.80 -4.03 10.49
C LEU A 4 6.16 -3.00 11.44
N THR A 5 5.88 -3.39 12.69
CA THR A 5 5.29 -2.46 13.67
C THR A 5 6.15 -1.20 13.81
N GLY A 6 5.53 -0.03 13.68
CA GLY A 6 6.18 1.29 13.79
C GLY A 6 6.98 1.73 12.56
N LYS A 7 7.00 0.94 11.48
CA LYS A 7 7.60 1.35 10.20
C LYS A 7 6.60 2.16 9.37
N ARG A 8 7.06 3.26 8.78
CA ARG A 8 6.33 4.08 7.81
C ARG A 8 6.86 3.83 6.41
N ILE A 9 5.99 3.45 5.47
CA ILE A 9 6.39 3.00 4.13
C ILE A 9 5.56 3.74 3.08
N LEU A 10 6.25 4.30 2.08
CA LEU A 10 5.63 4.86 0.88
C LEU A 10 5.51 3.77 -0.20
N VAL A 11 4.30 3.54 -0.70
CA VAL A 11 4.00 2.57 -1.76
C VAL A 11 3.60 3.32 -3.03
N THR A 12 4.30 3.04 -4.12
CA THR A 12 4.02 3.59 -5.46
C THR A 12 3.55 2.46 -6.41
N GLY A 13 3.00 2.83 -7.57
CA GLY A 13 2.59 1.83 -8.57
C GLY A 13 1.32 1.04 -8.22
N LEU A 14 0.47 1.59 -7.35
CA LEU A 14 -0.85 1.01 -7.06
C LEU A 14 -1.83 1.40 -8.18
N ALA A 15 -2.18 0.44 -9.05
CA ALA A 15 -3.09 0.67 -10.18
C ALA A 15 -4.46 -0.01 -10.00
N SER A 16 -4.52 -1.13 -9.27
CA SER A 16 -5.76 -1.82 -8.88
C SER A 16 -5.50 -2.76 -7.71
N ASN A 17 -6.54 -3.44 -7.22
CA ASN A 17 -6.41 -4.54 -6.25
C ASN A 17 -5.72 -5.79 -6.80
N ARG A 18 -5.41 -5.83 -8.11
CA ARG A 18 -4.62 -6.90 -8.75
C ARG A 18 -3.14 -6.53 -8.95
N SER A 19 -2.74 -5.30 -8.59
CA SER A 19 -1.35 -4.88 -8.69
C SER A 19 -0.44 -5.66 -7.73
N ILE A 20 0.80 -5.91 -8.14
CA ILE A 20 1.84 -6.46 -7.24
C ILE A 20 2.00 -5.55 -6.01
N ALA A 21 2.03 -4.23 -6.23
CA ALA A 21 2.11 -3.23 -5.15
C ALA A 21 0.97 -3.37 -4.12
N TYR A 22 -0.23 -3.78 -4.54
CA TYR A 22 -1.36 -4.01 -3.63
C TYR A 22 -1.12 -5.23 -2.73
N GLY A 23 -0.64 -6.34 -3.30
CA GLY A 23 -0.31 -7.54 -2.53
C GLY A 23 0.78 -7.26 -1.49
N ILE A 24 1.82 -6.53 -1.89
CA ILE A 24 2.90 -6.10 -0.98
C ILE A 24 2.35 -5.21 0.12
N ALA A 25 1.58 -4.17 -0.22
CA ALA A 25 0.99 -3.26 0.75
C ALA A 25 0.07 -3.98 1.75
N LYS A 26 -0.74 -4.92 1.29
CA LYS A 26 -1.60 -5.73 2.15
C LYS A 26 -0.80 -6.52 3.19
N SER A 27 0.22 -7.25 2.74
CA SER A 27 1.10 -8.01 3.65
C SER A 27 1.84 -7.09 4.63
N MET A 28 2.31 -5.93 4.17
CA MET A 28 2.96 -4.96 5.04
C MET A 28 2.02 -4.41 6.12
N LYS A 29 0.76 -4.14 5.75
CA LYS A 29 -0.27 -3.67 6.68
C LYS A 29 -0.60 -4.73 7.74
N GLU A 30 -0.73 -6.00 7.33
CA GLU A 30 -0.91 -7.14 8.23
C GLU A 30 0.26 -7.29 9.22
N GLN A 31 1.47 -6.90 8.81
CA GLN A 31 2.65 -6.86 9.68
C GLN A 31 2.79 -5.58 10.52
N GLY A 32 1.77 -4.70 10.53
CA GLY A 32 1.72 -3.54 11.42
C GLY A 32 2.36 -2.27 10.89
N ALA A 33 2.62 -2.19 9.57
CA ALA A 33 3.16 -0.98 8.95
C ALA A 33 2.11 0.15 8.84
N GLU A 34 2.59 1.39 8.92
CA GLU A 34 1.89 2.60 8.49
C GLU A 34 2.22 2.86 7.02
N LEU A 35 1.21 2.93 6.15
CA LEU A 35 1.40 3.03 4.70
C LEU A 35 0.91 4.37 4.15
N ALA A 36 1.69 4.95 3.25
CA ALA A 36 1.31 6.07 2.41
C ALA A 36 1.34 5.64 0.94
N PHE A 37 0.52 6.24 0.09
CA PHE A 37 0.39 5.85 -1.31
C PHE A 37 0.56 7.05 -2.25
N THR A 38 1.16 6.81 -3.41
CA THR A 38 1.14 7.75 -4.54
C THR A 38 0.39 7.16 -5.71
N TYR A 39 -0.29 8.01 -6.48
CA TYR A 39 -1.04 7.63 -7.67
C TYR A 39 -0.52 8.42 -8.87
N LEU A 40 -0.42 7.78 -10.04
CA LEU A 40 0.17 8.39 -11.23
C LEU A 40 -0.73 9.46 -11.87
N ASN A 41 -2.05 9.43 -11.64
CA ASN A 41 -3.04 10.42 -12.12
C ASN A 41 -4.39 10.34 -11.36
N GLU A 42 -5.19 11.41 -11.39
CA GLU A 42 -6.48 11.62 -10.68
C GLU A 42 -7.65 10.71 -11.11
N ASN A 43 -7.49 9.90 -12.17
CA ASN A 43 -8.53 8.98 -12.67
C ASN A 43 -8.68 7.69 -11.85
N TYR A 44 -8.33 7.73 -10.57
CA TYR A 44 -8.70 6.68 -9.63
C TYR A 44 -10.14 6.92 -9.21
N ASN A 45 -11.09 6.38 -9.98
CA ASN A 45 -12.50 6.33 -9.58
C ASN A 45 -12.56 5.76 -8.16
N ARG A 46 -12.90 6.63 -7.21
CA ARG A 46 -13.26 6.29 -5.84
C ARG A 46 -14.56 5.50 -5.91
N VAL A 47 -14.44 4.19 -6.04
CA VAL A 47 -15.49 3.23 -5.66
C VAL A 47 -15.25 2.75 -4.24
#